data_AF-A0A1Z8LPS5-F1
#
_entry.id   AF-A0A1Z8LPS5-F1
#
_cell.length_a   1.000
_cell.length_b   1.000
_cell.length_c   1.000
_cell.angle_alpha   90.00
_cell.angle_beta   90.00
_cell.angle_gamma   90.00
#
_symmetry.space_group_name_H-M   'P 1'
#
loop_
_entity.id
_entity.type
_entity.pdbx_description
1 polymer ?
#
loop_
_entity_poly.entity_id
_entity_poly.type
_entity_poly.pdbx_seq_one_letter_code
_entity_poly.pdbx_strand_id
1 'polypeptide(L)' 'MIEAVVGLLMFINGEIKEARIQENMALCLRHKREAERQYSPSVTYKCWKGSAELEDNIDGSKSIKKIVLE' A
#
# COMPACT_ATOMS: atom_id res chain seq x y z
N MET A 1 8.19 7.53 -11.86
CA MET A 1 8.65 6.36 -12.66
C MET A 1 7.64 5.24 -12.48
N ILE A 2 7.31 4.45 -13.51
CA ILE A 2 6.42 3.27 -13.34
C ILE A 2 7.29 2.08 -12.96
N GLU A 3 7.06 1.52 -11.77
CA GLU A 3 7.82 0.39 -11.23
C GLU A 3 6.87 -0.68 -10.68
N ALA A 4 7.27 -1.95 -10.76
CA ALA A 4 6.55 -3.04 -10.12
C ALA A 4 6.87 -3.06 -8.62
N VAL A 5 5.84 -2.87 -7.79
CA VAL A 5 5.99 -2.73 -6.33
C VAL A 5 5.06 -3.68 -5.58
N VAL A 6 5.36 -3.87 -4.30
CA VAL A 6 4.44 -4.45 -3.33
C VAL A 6 3.94 -3.32 -2.42
N GLY A 7 2.63 -3.20 -2.26
CA GLY A 7 1.99 -2.15 -1.48
C GLY A 7 1.03 -2.71 -0.43
N LEU A 8 1.05 -2.13 0.77
CA LEU A 8 0.00 -2.26 1.75
C LEU A 8 -1.01 -1.13 1.52
N LEU A 9 -2.22 -1.50 1.09
CA LEU A 9 -3.32 -0.60 0.80
C LEU A 9 -4.29 -0.56 1.97
N MET A 10 -4.63 0.64 2.42
CA MET A 10 -5.70 0.90 3.38
C MET A 10 -6.91 1.44 2.63
N PHE A 11 -8.04 0.77 2.83
CA PHE A 11 -9.33 1.19 2.32
C PHE A 11 -10.18 1.73 3.45
N ILE A 12 -10.82 2.87 3.23
CA ILE A 12 -11.87 3.40 4.11
C ILE A 12 -13.16 3.46 3.28
N ASN A 13 -14.20 2.74 3.71
CA ASN A 13 -15.49 2.64 3.01
C ASN A 13 -15.35 2.21 1.53
N GLY A 14 -14.37 1.35 1.22
CA GLY A 14 -14.14 0.85 -0.14
C GLY A 14 -13.24 1.74 -1.02
N GLU A 15 -12.83 2.91 -0.56
CA GLU A 15 -11.88 3.78 -1.26
C GLU A 15 -10.47 3.63 -0.71
N ILE A 16 -9.46 3.57 -1.58
CA ILE A 16 -8.05 3.61 -1.16
C ILE A 16 -7.77 5.00 -0.57
N LYS A 17 -7.35 5.03 0.70
CA LYS A 17 -6.94 6.27 1.38
C LYS A 17 -5.44 6.31 1.63
N GLU A 18 -4.80 5.16 1.89
CA GLU A 18 -3.35 5.07 2.01
C GLU A 18 -2.79 3.91 1.18
N ALA A 19 -1.60 4.13 0.61
CA ALA A 19 -0.82 3.13 -0.07
C ALA A 19 0.64 3.26 0.37
N ARG A 20 1.17 2.25 1.06
CA ARG A 20 2.56 2.23 1.54
C ARG A 20 3.35 1.15 0.83
N ILE A 21 4.51 1.51 0.26
CA ILE A 21 5.43 0.56 -0.35
C ILE A 21 5.97 -0.39 0.73
N GLN A 22 6.12 -1.66 0.39
CA GLN A 22 6.65 -2.71 1.24
C GLN A 22 7.82 -3.39 0.50
N GLU A 23 8.84 -3.80 1.24
CA GLU A 23 10.02 -4.46 0.65
C GLU A 23 9.66 -5.78 -0.06
N ASN A 24 8.70 -6.53 0.50
CA ASN A 24 8.26 -7.79 -0.06
C ASN A 24 6.85 -8.18 0.44
N MET A 25 6.28 -9.22 -0.15
CA MET A 25 4.93 -9.70 0.19
C MET A 25 4.83 -10.27 1.61
N ALA A 26 5.87 -10.95 2.11
CA ALA A 26 5.87 -11.51 3.46
C ALA A 26 5.76 -10.40 4.53
N LEU A 27 6.53 -9.32 4.33
CA LEU A 27 6.49 -8.14 5.19
C LEU A 27 5.12 -7.45 5.11
N CYS A 28 4.57 -7.29 3.90
CA CYS A 28 3.23 -6.74 3.73
C CYS A 28 2.17 -7.53 4.51
N LEU A 29 2.18 -8.86 4.41
CA LEU A 29 1.21 -9.73 5.11
C LEU A 29 1.36 -9.62 6.64
N ARG A 30 2.60 -9.45 7.14
CA ARG A 30 2.84 -9.23 8.58
C ARG A 30 2.26 -7.89 9.04
N HIS A 31 2.59 -6.80 8.35
CA HIS A 31 2.07 -5.46 8.69
C HIS A 31 0.55 -5.39 8.54
N LYS A 32 -0.03 -6.07 7.53
CA LYS A 32 -1.48 -6.22 7.39
C LYS A 32 -2.10 -6.83 8.65
N ARG A 33 -1.56 -7.95 9.13
CA ARG A 33 -2.06 -8.62 10.35
C ARG A 33 -1.97 -7.72 11.58
N GLU A 34 -0.90 -6.95 11.71
CA GLU A 34 -0.73 -6.00 12.81
C GLU A 34 -1.75 -4.87 12.75
N ALA A 35 -2.00 -4.31 11.55
CA ALA A 35 -3.00 -3.26 11.34
C ALA A 35 -4.43 -3.75 11.60
N GLU A 36 -4.75 -4.98 11.20
CA GLU A 36 -6.07 -5.60 11.43
C GLU A 36 -6.34 -5.94 12.90
N ARG A 37 -5.35 -5.86 13.81
CA ARG A 37 -5.60 -6.02 15.25
C ARG A 37 -6.48 -4.92 15.82
N GLN A 38 -6.39 -3.72 15.25
CA GLN A 38 -7.31 -2.63 15.57
C GLN A 38 -8.51 -2.73 14.63
N TYR A 39 -9.53 -3.47 15.07
CA TYR A 39 -10.72 -3.67 14.27
C TYR A 39 -11.49 -2.36 14.08
N SER A 40 -11.76 -2.02 12.82
CA SER A 40 -12.70 -0.97 12.44
C SER A 40 -13.54 -1.45 11.26
N PRO A 41 -14.88 -1.40 11.34
CA PRO A 41 -15.76 -1.97 10.31
C PRO A 41 -15.67 -1.24 8.97
N SER A 42 -15.27 0.04 8.97
CA SER A 42 -15.10 0.84 7.76
C SER A 42 -13.71 0.74 7.14
N VAL A 43 -12.74 0.15 7.86
CA VAL A 43 -11.34 0.09 7.44
C VAL A 43 -10.96 -1.33 7.06
N THR A 44 -10.40 -1.50 5.86
CA THR A 44 -9.84 -2.79 5.45
C THR A 44 -8.45 -2.62 4.87
N TYR A 45 -7.60 -3.62 5.08
CA TYR A 45 -6.23 -3.61 4.58
C TYR A 45 -6.03 -4.71 3.55
N LYS A 46 -5.33 -4.41 2.45
CA LYS A 46 -4.99 -5.39 1.42
C LYS A 46 -3.53 -5.27 1.02
N CYS A 47 -2.88 -6.41 0.88
CA CYS A 47 -1.60 -6.48 0.20
C CYS A 47 -1.84 -6.58 -1.30
N TRP A 48 -1.11 -5.77 -2.06
CA TRP A 48 -1.20 -5.70 -3.50
C TRP A 48 0.21 -5.75 -4.10
N LYS A 49 0.32 -6.36 -5.28
CA LYS A 49 1.54 -6.35 -6.08
C LYS A 49 1.16 -5.97 -7.49
N GLY A 50 1.83 -4.98 -8.07
CA GLY A 50 1.58 -4.52 -9.42
C GLY A 50 2.37 -3.27 -9.76
N SER A 51 2.01 -2.64 -10.88
CA SER A 51 2.70 -1.46 -11.41
C SER A 51 2.16 -0.18 -10.80
N ALA A 52 3.04 0.67 -10.29
CA ALA A 52 2.68 1.96 -9.71
C ALA A 52 3.61 3.07 -10.21
N GLU A 53 3.05 4.27 -10.37
CA GLU A 53 3.83 5.48 -10.54
C GLU A 53 4.36 5.93 -9.18
N LEU A 54 5.68 5.98 -9.04
CA LEU A 54 6.36 6.42 -7.83
C LEU A 54 6.81 7.88 -7.93
N GLU A 55 6.76 8.58 -6.80
CA GLU A 55 7.35 9.89 -6.57
C GLU A 55 8.38 9.84 -5.45
N ASP A 56 9.45 10.63 -5.62
CA ASP A 56 10.49 10.78 -4.61
C ASP A 56 10.09 11.90 -3.65
N ASN A 57 10.06 11.57 -2.36
CA ASN A 57 9.84 12.53 -1.30
C ASN A 57 11.15 13.27 -0.99
N ILE A 58 11.02 14.44 -0.34
CA ILE A 58 12.17 15.29 0.04
C ILE A 58 13.14 14.56 0.98
N ASP A 59 12.66 13.58 1.74
CA ASP A 59 13.43 12.74 2.66
C ASP A 59 14.18 11.58 1.97
N GLY A 60 14.04 11.43 0.64
CA GLY A 60 14.63 10.35 -0.15
C GLY A 60 13.83 9.04 -0.13
N SER A 61 12.69 8.99 0.54
CA SER A 61 11.76 7.85 0.46
C SER A 61 10.91 7.91 -0.82
N LYS A 62 10.42 6.77 -1.29
CA LYS A 62 9.49 6.70 -2.44
C LYS A 62 8.06 6.52 -1.96
N SER A 63 7.13 7.26 -2.57
CA SER A 63 5.68 7.15 -2.34
C SER A 63 4.96 6.63 -3.58
N ILE A 64 3.83 5.94 -3.38
CA ILE A 64 2.93 5.57 -4.48
C ILE A 64 2.07 6.78 -4.81
N LYS A 65 2.31 7.37 -5.98
CA LYS A 65 1.51 8.49 -6.50
C LYS A 65 0.24 8.00 -7.17
N LYS A 66 0.36 6.95 -8.00
CA LYS A 66 -0.77 6.34 -8.71
C LYS A 66 -0.57 4.84 -8.84
N ILE A 67 -1.65 4.08 -8.65
CA ILE A 67 -1.70 2.66 -8.99
C ILE A 67 -2.14 2.54 -10.44
N VAL A 68 -1.40 1.77 -11.24
CA VAL A 68 -1.77 1.46 -12.62
C VAL A 68 -2.47 0.11 -12.61
N LEU A 69 -3.74 0.09 -12.99
CA LEU A 69 -4.53 -1.12 -13.18
C LEU A 69 -4.52 -1.42 -14.68
N GLU A 70 -3.89 -2.54 -15.07
CA GLU A 70 -4.04 -3.14 -16.40
C GLU A 70 -5.16 -4.17 -16.41
#